data_AF-A0A523UYN5-F1
#
_entry.id   AF-A0A523UYN5-F1
#
_cell.length_a   1.000
_cell.length_b   1.000
_cell.length_c   1.000
_cell.angle_alpha   90.00
_cell.angle_beta   90.00
_cell.angle_gamma   90.00
#
_symmetry.space_group_name_H-M   'P 1'
#
loop_
_entity.id
_entity.type
_entity.pdbx_description
1 polymer ?
#
loop_
_entity_poly.entity_id
_entity_poly.type
_entity_poly.pdbx_seq_one_letter_code
_entity_poly.pdbx_strand_id
1 'polypeptide(L)'
;MKRTIKDWLVVLVLLLDEVAAVVLVLLVLWFFKISVPLWVAIVVALLLGALIFITHKVIIPSFHVKQVTGSEGMIGIEGEVIEPLTPNGVVRVEGEYWKAKSVAEDIPAGENVEVLSLNKLVLVVKHKEHSY
;
A
#
# COMPACT_ATOMS: atom_id res chain seq x y z
N MET A 1 -13.93 2.42 15.92
CA MET A 1 -13.10 2.79 17.09
C MET A 1 -11.83 1.94 17.32
N LYS A 2 -11.52 0.89 16.54
CA LYS A 2 -10.31 0.05 16.74
C LYS A 2 -9.03 0.54 16.03
N ARG A 3 -9.11 1.57 15.18
CA ARG A 3 -7.97 2.06 14.37
C ARG A 3 -6.94 2.82 15.20
N THR A 4 -7.39 3.65 16.15
CA THR A 4 -6.54 4.52 16.98
C THR A 4 -5.48 3.77 17.79
N ILE A 5 -5.81 2.59 18.36
CA ILE A 5 -4.84 1.81 19.15
C ILE A 5 -3.75 1.20 18.25
N LYS A 6 -4.13 0.71 17.07
CA LYS A 6 -3.19 0.08 16.13
C LYS A 6 -2.21 1.11 15.56
N ASP A 7 -2.71 2.31 15.28
CA ASP A 7 -1.90 3.43 14.80
C ASP A 7 -0.90 3.91 15.88
N TRP A 8 -1.36 4.01 17.14
CA TRP A 8 -0.49 4.33 18.27
C TRP A 8 0.56 3.25 18.56
N LEU A 9 0.23 1.97 18.35
CA LEU A 9 1.20 0.87 18.45
C LEU A 9 2.26 0.93 17.35
N VAL A 10 1.90 1.27 16.13
CA VAL A 10 2.86 1.43 15.04
C VAL A 10 3.80 2.61 15.33
N VAL A 11 3.27 3.73 15.79
CA VAL A 11 4.10 4.87 16.22
C VAL A 11 5.03 4.48 17.37
N LEU A 12 4.53 3.76 18.37
CA LEU A 12 5.37 3.28 19.48
C LEU A 12 6.51 2.36 19.00
N VAL A 13 6.22 1.46 18.05
CA VAL A 13 7.22 0.56 17.47
C VAL A 13 8.23 1.32 16.60
N LEU A 14 7.80 2.38 15.91
CA LEU A 14 8.66 3.27 15.12
C LEU A 14 9.52 4.22 15.96
N LEU A 15 9.20 4.43 17.23
CA LEU A 15 10.02 5.24 18.15
C LEU A 15 11.05 4.39 18.91
N LEU A 16 10.91 3.05 18.87
CA LEU A 16 11.69 2.12 19.69
C LEU A 16 13.16 2.04 19.28
N ASP A 17 13.42 2.06 17.97
CA ASP A 17 14.77 2.05 17.38
C ASP A 17 15.52 3.35 17.65
N GLU A 18 14.82 4.49 17.66
CA GLU A 18 15.39 5.80 17.98
C GLU A 18 15.84 5.87 19.43
N VAL A 19 15.00 5.41 20.36
CA VAL A 19 15.35 5.30 21.79
C VAL A 19 16.53 4.35 21.97
N ALA A 20 16.55 3.21 21.28
CA ALA A 20 17.66 2.27 21.33
C ALA A 20 18.97 2.90 20.82
N ALA A 21 18.92 3.68 19.74
CA ALA A 21 20.08 4.40 19.21
C ALA A 21 20.61 5.44 20.20
N VAL A 22 19.73 6.23 20.83
CA VAL A 22 20.15 7.20 21.86
C VAL A 22 20.79 6.50 23.06
N VAL A 23 20.18 5.42 23.55
CA VAL A 23 20.72 4.64 24.67
C VAL A 23 22.08 4.02 24.31
N LEU A 24 22.23 3.49 23.10
CA LEU A 24 23.49 2.92 22.62
C LEU A 24 24.59 3.98 22.54
N VAL A 25 24.28 5.17 22.02
CA VAL A 25 25.21 6.30 22.01
C VAL A 25 25.63 6.67 23.44
N LEU A 26 24.67 6.84 24.36
CA LEU A 26 24.96 7.16 25.76
C LEU A 26 25.81 6.09 26.46
N LEU A 27 25.54 4.81 26.20
CA LEU A 27 26.33 3.69 26.71
C LEU A 27 27.76 3.69 26.19
N VAL A 28 27.96 3.95 24.89
CA VAL A 28 29.31 4.06 24.30
C VAL A 28 30.07 5.21 24.93
N LEU A 29 29.43 6.38 25.09
CA LEU A 29 30.08 7.53 25.73
C LEU A 29 30.47 7.27 27.18
N TRP A 30 29.58 6.61 27.94
CA TRP A 30 29.84 6.23 29.32
C TRP A 30 30.95 5.18 29.44
N PHE A 31 30.92 4.14 28.60
CA PHE A 31 31.89 3.03 28.63
C PHE A 31 33.32 3.50 28.37
N PHE A 32 33.53 4.39 27.41
CA PHE A 32 34.86 4.87 27.07
C PHE A 32 35.34 6.05 27.95
N LYS A 33 34.55 6.53 28.93
CA LYS A 33 34.84 7.71 29.77
C LYS A 33 35.35 8.91 28.95
N ILE A 34 34.84 9.07 27.73
CA ILE A 34 35.30 10.12 26.82
C ILE A 34 34.70 11.43 27.30
N SER A 35 35.55 12.40 27.65
CA SER A 35 35.14 13.80 27.80
C SER A 35 34.87 14.36 26.41
N VAL A 36 33.69 14.05 25.85
CA VAL A 36 33.32 14.48 24.51
C VAL A 36 33.09 15.99 24.57
N PRO A 37 33.80 16.78 23.77
CA PRO A 37 33.54 18.21 23.72
C PRO A 37 32.18 18.43 23.06
N LEU A 38 31.39 19.36 23.60
CA LEU A 38 29.96 19.54 23.32
C LEU A 38 29.62 19.57 21.82
N TRP A 39 30.49 20.15 20.99
CA TRP A 39 30.32 20.24 19.55
C TRP A 39 30.25 18.88 18.84
N VAL A 40 31.02 17.88 19.28
CA VAL A 40 30.97 16.52 18.71
C VAL A 40 29.65 15.85 19.04
N ALA A 41 29.14 16.01 20.28
CA ALA A 41 27.83 15.50 20.67
C ALA A 41 26.70 16.14 19.86
N ILE A 42 26.78 17.46 19.61
CA ILE A 42 25.81 18.19 18.78
C ILE A 42 25.83 17.69 17.33
N VAL A 43 27.02 17.47 16.75
CA VAL A 43 27.15 16.96 15.37
C VAL A 43 26.55 15.57 15.24
N VAL A 44 26.82 14.67 16.18
CA VAL A 44 26.26 13.31 16.17
C VAL A 44 24.74 13.35 16.34
N ALA A 45 24.22 14.17 17.25
CA ALA A 45 22.78 14.34 17.44
C ALA A 45 22.09 14.89 16.18
N LEU A 46 22.72 15.85 15.49
CA LEU A 46 22.21 16.40 14.22
C LEU A 46 22.20 15.34 13.10
N LEU A 47 23.26 14.55 12.98
CA LEU A 47 23.34 13.50 11.96
C LEU A 47 22.28 12.41 12.19
N LEU A 48 22.12 11.97 13.44
CA LEU A 48 21.09 10.99 13.80
C LEU A 48 19.68 11.55 13.59
N GLY A 49 19.42 12.77 14.05
CA GLY A 49 18.13 13.44 13.86
C GLY A 49 17.79 13.64 12.38
N ALA A 50 18.76 13.99 11.55
CA ALA A 50 18.58 14.13 10.11
C ALA A 50 18.25 12.78 9.45
N LEU A 51 18.94 11.70 9.82
CA LEU A 51 18.67 10.36 9.30
C LEU A 51 17.26 9.88 9.65
N ILE A 52 16.84 10.08 10.91
CA ILE A 52 15.49 9.77 11.40
C ILE A 52 14.44 10.57 10.64
N PHE A 53 14.66 11.87 10.48
CA PHE A 53 13.73 12.77 9.78
C PHE A 53 13.55 12.39 8.31
N ILE A 54 14.65 12.07 7.61
CA ILE A 54 14.61 11.62 6.21
C ILE A 54 13.84 10.30 6.11
N THR A 55 14.12 9.36 7.01
CA THR A 55 13.45 8.05 7.06
C THR A 55 11.94 8.24 7.25
N HIS A 56 11.52 9.02 8.24
CA HIS A 56 10.11 9.33 8.48
C HIS A 56 9.45 10.03 7.29
N LYS A 57 10.12 11.01 6.66
CA LYS A 57 9.54 11.79 5.55
C LYS A 57 9.45 11.01 4.25
N VAL A 58 10.37 10.09 3.98
CA VAL A 58 10.43 9.36 2.69
C VAL A 58 9.68 8.04 2.78
N ILE A 59 9.83 7.30 3.88
CA ILE A 59 9.35 5.92 3.96
C ILE A 59 7.89 5.84 4.43
N ILE A 60 7.46 6.71 5.34
CA ILE A 60 6.07 6.70 5.84
C ILE A 60 5.04 7.04 4.75
N PRO A 61 5.29 8.00 3.83
CA PRO A 61 4.40 8.21 2.69
C PRO A 61 4.36 7.02 1.74
N SER A 62 5.48 6.30 1.56
CA SER A 62 5.52 5.10 0.72
C SER A 62 4.69 3.94 1.29
N PHE A 63 4.54 3.87 2.62
CA PHE A 63 3.60 2.95 3.27
C PHE A 63 2.15 3.44 3.28
N HIS A 64 1.91 4.74 3.01
CA HIS A 64 0.59 5.38 2.92
C HIS A 64 0.09 5.60 1.50
N VAL A 65 0.85 5.24 0.48
CA VAL A 65 0.26 4.90 -0.81
C VAL A 65 -0.59 3.70 -0.50
N LYS A 66 -1.88 3.95 -0.20
CA LYS A 66 -2.93 2.94 -0.22
C LYS A 66 -2.60 2.12 -1.44
N GLN A 67 -2.15 0.90 -1.21
CA GLN A 67 -2.14 -0.07 -2.26
C GLN A 67 -3.61 -0.14 -2.66
N VAL A 68 -3.97 0.55 -3.74
CA VAL A 68 -5.25 0.33 -4.42
C VAL A 68 -5.11 -1.01 -5.15
N THR A 69 -4.65 -2.02 -4.42
CA THR A 69 -4.48 -3.38 -4.87
C THR A 69 -5.54 -4.16 -4.13
N GLY A 70 -6.53 -4.63 -4.87
CA GLY A 70 -7.70 -5.29 -4.33
C GLY A 70 -8.99 -4.83 -4.99
N SER A 71 -10.11 -5.22 -4.40
CA SER A 71 -11.46 -5.01 -4.94
C SER A 71 -11.81 -3.55 -5.22
N GLU A 72 -11.33 -2.60 -4.41
CA GLU A 72 -11.67 -1.18 -4.53
C GLU A 72 -11.04 -0.51 -5.75
N GLY A 73 -9.89 -1.00 -6.22
CA GLY A 73 -9.24 -0.47 -7.43
C GLY A 73 -9.90 -0.91 -8.71
N MET A 74 -10.50 -2.10 -8.70
CA MET A 74 -11.06 -2.72 -9.91
C MET A 74 -12.47 -2.23 -10.24
N ILE A 75 -13.23 -1.74 -9.27
CA ILE A 75 -14.64 -1.34 -9.47
C ILE A 75 -14.72 -0.11 -10.38
N GLY A 76 -15.57 -0.18 -11.41
CA GLY A 76 -15.77 0.86 -12.40
C GLY A 76 -14.75 0.85 -13.54
N ILE A 77 -13.73 0.00 -13.49
CA ILE A 77 -12.81 -0.19 -14.62
C ILE A 77 -13.53 -0.93 -15.75
N GLU A 78 -13.28 -0.49 -16.97
CA GLU A 78 -13.76 -1.11 -18.20
C GLU A 78 -12.80 -2.19 -18.68
N GLY A 79 -13.37 -3.27 -19.21
CA GLY A 79 -12.61 -4.35 -19.82
C GLY A 79 -13.28 -4.88 -21.06
N GLU A 80 -12.52 -5.65 -21.83
CA GLU A 80 -12.96 -6.33 -23.03
C GLU A 80 -13.12 -7.83 -22.75
N VAL A 81 -14.20 -8.44 -23.21
CA VAL A 81 -14.39 -9.90 -23.11
C VAL A 81 -13.47 -10.59 -24.10
N ILE A 82 -12.57 -11.46 -23.61
CA ILE A 82 -11.66 -12.25 -24.45
C ILE A 82 -12.23 -13.64 -24.69
N GLU A 83 -12.79 -14.25 -23.64
CA GLU A 83 -13.52 -15.51 -23.72
C GLU A 83 -14.98 -15.25 -23.31
N PRO A 84 -15.97 -15.76 -24.08
CA PRO A 84 -17.38 -15.51 -23.80
C PRO A 84 -17.75 -15.79 -22.34
N LEU A 85 -18.52 -14.89 -21.74
CA LEU A 85 -18.98 -15.02 -20.36
C LEU A 85 -20.30 -15.78 -20.35
N THR A 86 -20.28 -17.09 -20.06
CA THR A 86 -21.51 -17.93 -20.00
C THR A 86 -21.63 -18.80 -18.74
N PRO A 87 -21.92 -18.23 -17.55
CA PRO A 87 -21.76 -16.83 -17.18
C PRO A 87 -20.30 -16.50 -16.83
N ASN A 88 -19.42 -17.50 -16.80
CA ASN A 88 -17.99 -17.31 -16.49
C ASN A 88 -17.16 -17.34 -17.77
N GLY A 89 -16.04 -16.64 -17.75
CA GLY A 89 -15.08 -16.57 -18.86
C GLY A 89 -13.92 -15.66 -18.47
N VAL A 90 -13.32 -15.01 -19.47
CA VAL A 90 -12.10 -14.21 -19.30
C VAL A 90 -12.29 -12.84 -19.91
N VAL A 91 -11.90 -11.81 -19.16
CA VAL A 91 -11.90 -10.41 -19.60
C VAL A 91 -10.47 -9.86 -19.53
N ARG A 92 -10.19 -8.86 -20.35
CA ARG A 92 -8.96 -8.08 -20.28
C ARG A 92 -9.26 -6.72 -19.66
N VAL A 93 -8.62 -6.44 -18.53
CA VAL A 93 -8.78 -5.19 -17.76
C VAL A 93 -7.38 -4.62 -17.51
N GLU A 94 -7.16 -3.35 -17.86
CA GLU A 94 -5.85 -2.68 -17.79
C GLU A 94 -4.67 -3.46 -18.40
N GLY A 95 -4.95 -4.28 -19.42
CA GLY A 95 -3.95 -5.10 -20.10
C GLY A 95 -3.72 -6.49 -19.50
N GLU A 96 -4.33 -6.81 -18.35
CA GLU A 96 -4.25 -8.11 -17.67
C GLU A 96 -5.46 -9.00 -17.96
N TYR A 97 -5.27 -10.32 -17.99
CA TYR A 97 -6.34 -11.31 -18.16
C TYR A 97 -6.91 -11.73 -16.80
N TRP A 98 -8.21 -11.54 -16.64
CA TRP A 98 -8.93 -11.82 -15.40
C TRP A 98 -10.08 -12.80 -15.63
N LYS A 99 -10.26 -13.73 -14.69
CA LYS A 99 -11.49 -14.51 -14.63
C LYS A 99 -12.64 -13.58 -14.28
N ALA A 100 -13.72 -13.67 -15.03
CA ALA A 100 -14.91 -12.88 -14.78
C ALA A 100 -16.17 -13.73 -14.80
N LYS A 101 -17.19 -13.20 -14.14
CA LYS A 101 -18.54 -13.73 -14.11
C LYS A 101 -19.53 -12.61 -14.43
N SER A 102 -20.35 -12.80 -15.44
CA SER A 102 -21.49 -11.93 -15.74
C SER A 102 -22.63 -12.14 -14.73
N VAL A 103 -23.29 -11.03 -14.37
CA VAL A 103 -24.43 -11.04 -13.42
C VAL A 103 -25.80 -11.05 -14.09
N ALA A 104 -25.89 -10.61 -15.34
CA ALA A 104 -27.17 -10.37 -16.01
C ALA A 104 -27.38 -11.36 -17.17
N GLU A 105 -26.43 -11.38 -18.10
CA GLU A 105 -26.59 -12.06 -19.39
C GLU A 105 -25.29 -12.70 -19.87
N ASP A 106 -25.40 -13.55 -20.87
CA ASP A 106 -24.24 -14.10 -21.54
C ASP A 106 -23.62 -13.02 -22.44
N ILE A 107 -22.31 -12.80 -22.31
CA ILE A 107 -21.62 -11.72 -23.03
C ILE A 107 -20.61 -12.34 -24.00
N PRO A 108 -20.75 -12.12 -25.32
CA PRO A 108 -19.82 -12.66 -26.31
C PRO A 108 -18.43 -12.00 -26.23
N ALA A 109 -17.44 -12.67 -26.81
CA ALA A 109 -16.08 -12.11 -26.93
C ALA A 109 -16.07 -10.86 -27.82
N GLY A 110 -15.23 -9.89 -27.47
CA GLY A 110 -15.08 -8.58 -28.12
C GLY A 110 -15.99 -7.49 -27.53
N GLU A 111 -16.92 -7.83 -26.65
CA GLU A 111 -17.80 -6.85 -25.99
C GLU A 111 -17.13 -6.16 -24.81
N ASN A 112 -17.59 -4.95 -24.50
CA ASN A 112 -17.11 -4.19 -23.35
C ASN A 112 -17.94 -4.46 -22.11
N VAL A 113 -17.26 -4.55 -20.97
CA VAL A 113 -17.86 -4.80 -19.67
C VAL A 113 -17.34 -3.81 -18.63
N GLU A 114 -18.17 -3.53 -17.64
CA GLU A 114 -17.81 -2.72 -16.47
C GLU A 114 -17.71 -3.63 -15.24
N VAL A 115 -16.61 -3.50 -14.49
CA VAL A 115 -16.41 -4.25 -13.25
C VAL A 115 -17.27 -3.67 -12.12
N LEU A 116 -18.15 -4.50 -11.56
CA LEU A 116 -19.02 -4.15 -10.44
C LEU A 116 -18.41 -4.48 -9.08
N SER A 117 -17.67 -5.59 -9.00
CA SER A 117 -16.99 -6.02 -7.76
C SER A 117 -15.95 -7.10 -8.05
N LEU A 118 -15.09 -7.38 -7.06
CA LEU A 118 -14.16 -8.50 -7.09
C LEU A 118 -14.54 -9.48 -5.98
N ASN A 119 -14.85 -10.72 -6.35
CA ASN A 119 -15.10 -11.80 -5.40
C ASN A 119 -13.96 -12.80 -5.44
N LYS A 120 -13.11 -12.78 -4.41
CA LYS A 120 -11.83 -13.51 -4.34
C LYS A 120 -10.89 -13.09 -5.50
N LEU A 121 -10.86 -13.88 -6.56
CA LEU A 121 -10.03 -13.71 -7.76
C LEU A 121 -10.89 -13.77 -9.04
N VAL A 122 -12.19 -13.50 -8.91
CA VAL A 122 -13.14 -13.46 -10.03
C VAL A 122 -13.81 -12.10 -10.05
N LEU A 123 -13.69 -11.38 -11.15
CA LEU A 123 -14.39 -10.11 -11.38
C LEU A 123 -15.86 -10.38 -11.64
N VAL A 124 -16.72 -9.60 -11.00
CA VAL A 124 -18.15 -9.59 -11.26
C VAL A 124 -18.40 -8.42 -12.18
N VAL A 125 -18.91 -8.67 -13.38
CA VAL A 125 -19.01 -7.67 -14.44
C VAL A 125 -20.42 -7.62 -15.01
N LYS A 126 -20.77 -6.48 -15.61
CA LYS A 126 -21.98 -6.32 -16.44
C LYS A 126 -21.59 -5.83 -17.83
N HIS A 127 -22.44 -6.09 -18.82
CA HIS A 127 -22.31 -5.49 -20.14
C HIS A 127 -22.38 -3.96 -20.01
N LYS A 128 -21.51 -3.27 -20.75
CA LYS A 128 -21.53 -1.82 -20.83
C LYS A 128 -22.19 -1.42 -22.15
N GLU A 129 -23.49 -1.19 -22.11
CA GLU A 129 -24.21 -0.61 -23.26
C GLU A 129 -23.62 0.77 -23.59
N HIS A 130 -23.27 0.96 -24.87
CA HIS A 130 -22.86 2.26 -25.38
C HIS A 130 -24.08 3.19 -25.35
N SER A 131 -24.21 4.02 -24.31
CA SER A 131 -25.12 5.16 -24.36
C SER A 131 -24.63 6.14 -25.42
N TYR A 132 -25.32 6.18 -26.56
CA TYR A 132 -25.17 7.16 -27.64
C TYR A 132 -25.75 8.52 -27.26
#